data_AF-A0A8K1D023-F1
#
_entry.id   AF-A0A8K1D023-F1
#
_cell.length_a   1.000
_cell.length_b   1.000
_cell.length_c   1.000
_cell.angle_alpha   90.00
_cell.angle_beta   90.00
_cell.angle_gamma   90.00
#
_symmetry.space_group_name_H-M   'P 1'
#
loop_
_entity.id
_entity.type
_entity.pdbx_description
1 polymer ?
#
loop_
_entity_poly.entity_id
_entity_poly.type
_entity_poly.pdbx_seq_one_letter_code
_entity_poly.pdbx_strand_id
1 'polypeptide(L)'
;MRILVNGLLPNDSGKTTFSLSLIRLFRQVGIELFPLKPMAGHNAWYSFNTLIRSEELGALAGNDALKYYDETKKDIRKINPFAVLFIPIDLEKLGFNVSLYNLMMDYGFPYLIRFSDCITGIDSYFVNSNAELYSPKPLLRFINNLSLKFNARSSNSLRQLIDSSPYNIDVCVEITFKENENVIIESYNDSSSPTNRSADVDYVFIVSPAKAFLVKGDEFKKALSLYSIPPWNVKVSSLIKYLKIEKSFEIDIGESIAKEEILDWTLKS
;
A
#
# COMPACT_ATOMS: atom_id res chain seq x y z
N MET A 1 9.29 -14.63 10.86
CA MET A 1 9.20 -13.27 11.44
C MET A 1 8.33 -12.36 10.59
N ARG A 2 7.48 -11.54 11.20
CA ARG A 2 6.57 -10.61 10.52
C ARG A 2 6.84 -9.18 10.97
N ILE A 3 7.05 -8.28 10.02
CA ILE A 3 7.37 -6.88 10.27
C ILE A 3 6.33 -6.00 9.57
N LEU A 4 5.61 -5.16 10.31
CA LEU A 4 4.76 -4.12 9.74
C LEU A 4 5.52 -2.80 9.68
N VAL A 5 5.50 -2.13 8.53
CA VAL A 5 6.04 -0.79 8.33
C VAL A 5 4.87 0.16 8.05
N ASN A 6 4.62 1.08 8.98
CA ASN A 6 3.61 2.12 8.85
C ASN A 6 4.25 3.52 8.93
N GLY A 7 3.46 4.56 8.64
CA GLY A 7 3.96 5.92 8.44
C GLY A 7 3.23 6.92 9.33
N LEU A 8 3.97 7.88 9.89
CA LEU A 8 3.37 8.99 10.66
C LEU A 8 2.67 10.02 9.78
N LEU A 9 3.11 10.15 8.53
CA LEU A 9 2.54 11.08 7.55
C LEU A 9 1.66 10.32 6.56
N PRO A 10 0.56 10.95 6.09
CA PRO A 10 -0.36 10.33 5.13
C PRO A 10 0.36 9.98 3.81
N ASN A 11 1.29 10.83 3.37
CA ASN A 11 2.09 10.62 2.16
C ASN A 11 3.58 10.75 2.50
N ASP A 12 4.42 10.10 1.70
CA ASP A 12 5.88 10.30 1.65
C ASP A 12 6.62 10.24 3.00
N SER A 13 6.13 9.42 3.92
CA SER A 13 6.79 9.20 5.22
C SER A 13 8.10 8.40 5.12
N GLY A 14 8.44 7.86 3.94
CA GLY A 14 9.62 7.02 3.71
C GLY A 14 9.44 5.52 3.89
N LYS A 15 8.19 5.03 4.09
CA LYS A 15 7.87 3.61 4.31
C LYS A 15 8.53 2.69 3.29
N THR A 16 8.26 2.88 2.01
CA THR A 16 8.73 1.98 0.95
C THR A 16 10.25 1.94 0.86
N THR A 17 10.92 3.10 0.94
CA THR A 17 12.39 3.17 0.95
C THR A 17 12.97 2.44 2.16
N PHE A 18 12.38 2.63 3.34
CA PHE A 18 12.81 1.96 4.56
C PHE A 18 12.61 0.45 4.47
N SER A 19 11.43 0.00 4.02
CA SER A 19 11.13 -1.42 3.82
C SER A 19 12.07 -2.10 2.83
N LEU A 20 12.37 -1.45 1.68
CA LEU A 20 13.34 -1.97 0.72
C LEU A 20 14.74 -2.08 1.33
N SER A 21 15.12 -1.09 2.14
CA SER A 21 16.39 -1.14 2.87
C SER A 21 16.41 -2.26 3.90
N LEU A 22 15.29 -2.56 4.58
CA LEU A 22 15.18 -3.72 5.46
C LEU A 22 15.31 -5.03 4.68
N ILE A 23 14.62 -5.18 3.55
CA ILE A 23 14.75 -6.36 2.68
C ILE A 23 16.22 -6.60 2.31
N ARG A 24 16.93 -5.55 1.91
CA ARG A 24 18.36 -5.63 1.58
C ARG A 24 19.21 -6.00 2.79
N LEU A 25 18.96 -5.40 3.95
CA LEU A 25 19.70 -5.64 5.19
C LEU A 25 19.52 -7.08 5.70
N PHE A 26 18.29 -7.59 5.76
CA PHE A 26 18.02 -8.97 6.18
C PHE A 26 18.61 -9.98 5.20
N ARG A 27 18.60 -9.68 3.90
CA ARG A 27 19.23 -10.53 2.88
C ARG A 27 20.75 -10.67 3.09
N GLN A 28 21.44 -9.66 3.64
CA GLN A 28 22.88 -9.74 3.95
C GLN A 28 23.20 -10.80 5.01
N VAL A 29 22.26 -11.10 5.91
CA VAL A 29 22.39 -12.14 6.94
C VAL A 29 21.63 -13.43 6.58
N GLY A 30 21.27 -13.61 5.30
CA GLY A 30 20.65 -14.83 4.79
C GLY A 30 19.15 -14.96 5.05
N ILE A 31 18.47 -13.90 5.48
CA ILE A 31 17.03 -13.90 5.74
C ILE A 31 16.29 -13.26 4.58
N GLU A 32 15.45 -14.04 3.90
CA GLU A 32 14.61 -13.54 2.81
C GLU A 32 13.26 -13.04 3.36
N LEU A 33 12.97 -11.74 3.15
CA LEU A 33 11.68 -11.13 3.48
C LEU A 33 10.78 -11.07 2.25
N PHE A 34 9.60 -11.70 2.32
CA PHE A 34 8.58 -11.51 1.29
C PHE A 34 7.91 -10.13 1.46
N PRO A 35 7.94 -9.26 0.44
CA PRO A 35 7.29 -7.96 0.53
C PRO A 35 5.78 -8.07 0.27
N LEU A 36 5.00 -7.47 1.16
CA LEU A 36 3.55 -7.41 1.06
C LEU A 36 3.09 -5.95 1.17
N LYS A 37 2.48 -5.44 0.11
CA LYS A 37 1.78 -4.16 0.05
C LYS A 37 0.31 -4.45 -0.24
N PRO A 38 -0.50 -4.85 0.78
CA PRO A 38 -1.84 -5.40 0.55
C PRO A 38 -2.72 -4.48 -0.30
N MET A 39 -2.60 -3.18 -0.09
CA MET A 39 -3.32 -2.13 -0.81
C MET A 39 -2.37 -1.09 -1.39
N ALA A 40 -2.61 -0.71 -2.64
CA ALA A 40 -1.90 0.38 -3.31
C ALA A 40 -2.85 1.25 -4.14
N GLY A 41 -2.71 2.56 -4.01
CA GLY A 41 -3.39 3.55 -4.83
C GLY A 41 -2.37 4.34 -5.64
N HIS A 42 -2.68 4.64 -6.89
CA HIS A 42 -1.82 5.46 -7.75
C HIS A 42 -2.66 6.28 -8.71
N ASN A 43 -2.11 7.40 -9.21
CA ASN A 43 -2.82 8.32 -10.09
C ASN A 43 -2.28 8.25 -11.52
N ALA A 44 -3.16 8.17 -12.51
CA ALA A 44 -2.81 8.07 -13.93
C ALA A 44 -1.92 9.21 -14.44
N TRP A 45 -2.04 10.41 -13.85
CA TRP A 45 -1.27 11.58 -14.23
C TRP A 45 0.08 11.63 -13.52
N TYR A 46 0.09 11.56 -12.18
CA TYR A 46 1.32 11.66 -11.39
C TYR A 46 2.20 10.40 -11.46
N SER A 47 1.64 9.29 -11.93
CA SER A 47 2.31 7.98 -11.94
C SER A 47 2.14 7.25 -13.26
N PHE A 48 2.19 7.97 -14.39
CA PHE A 48 1.94 7.39 -15.72
C PHE A 48 2.81 6.14 -16.02
N ASN A 49 4.07 6.11 -15.57
CA ASN A 49 4.94 4.94 -15.74
C ASN A 49 4.38 3.66 -15.10
N THR A 50 3.59 3.76 -14.02
CA THR A 50 2.96 2.58 -13.39
C THR A 50 1.93 1.93 -14.31
N LEU A 51 1.32 2.70 -15.20
CA LEU A 51 0.32 2.18 -16.13
C LEU A 51 1.00 1.36 -17.24
N ILE A 52 2.14 1.86 -17.75
CA ILE A 52 2.98 1.11 -18.71
C ILE A 52 3.46 -0.20 -18.06
N ARG A 53 4.01 -0.12 -16.85
CA ARG A 53 4.45 -1.29 -16.08
C ARG A 53 3.32 -2.27 -15.80
N SER A 54 2.14 -1.77 -15.45
CA SER A 54 0.95 -2.62 -15.23
C SER A 54 0.55 -3.35 -16.50
N GLU A 55 0.64 -2.66 -17.64
CA GLU A 55 0.35 -3.21 -18.95
C GLU A 55 1.34 -4.33 -19.34
N GLU A 56 2.64 -4.14 -19.05
CA GLU A 56 3.71 -5.12 -19.28
C GLU A 56 3.56 -6.36 -18.40
N LEU A 57 3.23 -6.17 -17.12
CA LEU A 57 3.06 -7.25 -16.14
C LEU A 57 1.72 -7.97 -16.26
N GLY A 58 0.79 -7.42 -17.04
CA GLY A 58 -0.58 -7.94 -17.13
C GLY A 58 -1.36 -7.84 -15.82
N ALA A 59 -0.97 -6.93 -14.91
CA ALA A 59 -1.66 -6.69 -13.65
C ALA A 59 -1.53 -5.22 -13.23
N LEU A 60 -2.67 -4.59 -12.87
CA LEU A 60 -2.68 -3.23 -12.33
C LEU A 60 -1.92 -3.16 -11.00
N ALA A 61 -0.86 -2.37 -10.90
CA ALA A 61 -0.06 -2.26 -9.68
C ALA A 61 0.36 -0.82 -9.38
N GLY A 62 0.37 -0.46 -8.09
CA GLY A 62 0.84 0.87 -7.66
C GLY A 62 2.36 1.00 -7.61
N ASN A 63 2.84 2.24 -7.48
CA ASN A 63 4.28 2.57 -7.45
C ASN A 63 5.08 1.71 -6.46
N ASP A 64 4.60 1.59 -5.22
CA ASP A 64 5.35 0.92 -4.15
C ASP A 64 5.43 -0.58 -4.40
N ALA A 65 4.33 -1.18 -4.86
CA ALA A 65 4.29 -2.59 -5.25
C ALA A 65 5.27 -2.91 -6.39
N LEU A 66 5.39 -2.01 -7.38
CA LEU A 66 6.35 -2.15 -8.47
C LEU A 66 7.80 -2.07 -7.98
N LYS A 67 8.11 -1.21 -7.00
CA LYS A 67 9.46 -1.17 -6.40
C LYS A 67 9.80 -2.49 -5.68
N TYR A 68 8.86 -3.06 -4.94
CA TYR A 68 9.04 -4.38 -4.32
C TYR A 68 9.21 -5.50 -5.35
N TYR A 69 8.41 -5.46 -6.43
CA TYR A 69 8.59 -6.38 -7.54
C TYR A 69 9.96 -6.23 -8.17
N ASP A 70 10.46 -5.01 -8.35
CA ASP A 70 11.76 -4.77 -8.95
C ASP A 70 12.91 -5.28 -8.08
N GLU A 71 12.79 -5.18 -6.76
CA GLU A 71 13.78 -5.67 -5.79
C GLU A 71 13.77 -7.20 -5.64
N THR A 72 12.60 -7.84 -5.71
CA THR A 72 12.44 -9.25 -5.29
C THR A 72 12.04 -10.20 -6.41
N LYS A 73 11.50 -9.67 -7.52
CA LYS A 73 10.94 -10.42 -8.66
C LYS A 73 9.83 -11.41 -8.28
N LYS A 74 9.25 -11.28 -7.08
CA LYS A 74 8.09 -12.08 -6.65
C LYS A 74 6.84 -11.65 -7.41
N ASP A 75 5.84 -12.52 -7.47
CA ASP A 75 4.59 -12.23 -8.18
C ASP A 75 3.92 -10.94 -7.64
N ILE A 76 3.71 -9.98 -8.54
CA ILE A 76 3.08 -8.69 -8.22
C ILE A 76 1.67 -8.85 -7.64
N ARG A 77 0.95 -9.92 -7.97
CA ARG A 77 -0.39 -10.22 -7.44
C ARG A 77 -0.35 -10.62 -5.97
N LYS A 78 0.70 -11.33 -5.56
CA LYS A 78 0.95 -11.69 -4.17
C LYS A 78 1.51 -10.51 -3.36
N ILE A 79 2.39 -9.71 -3.96
CA ILE A 79 2.90 -8.47 -3.34
C ILE A 79 1.74 -7.51 -3.11
N ASN A 80 0.89 -7.30 -4.11
CA ASN A 80 -0.17 -6.31 -4.09
C ASN A 80 -1.49 -6.93 -4.59
N PRO A 81 -2.29 -7.53 -3.70
CA PRO A 81 -3.55 -8.15 -4.07
C PRO A 81 -4.66 -7.14 -4.40
N PHE A 82 -4.58 -5.90 -3.90
CA PHE A 82 -5.54 -4.85 -4.22
C PHE A 82 -4.84 -3.59 -4.77
N ALA A 83 -5.25 -3.17 -5.96
CA ALA A 83 -4.77 -1.95 -6.59
C ALA A 83 -5.93 -1.06 -7.07
N VAL A 84 -5.80 0.25 -6.86
CA VAL A 84 -6.71 1.26 -7.41
C VAL A 84 -5.95 2.29 -8.23
N LEU A 85 -6.44 2.53 -9.44
CA LEU A 85 -6.02 3.61 -10.32
C LEU A 85 -7.01 4.77 -10.19
N PHE A 86 -6.50 5.90 -9.72
CA PHE A 86 -7.18 7.18 -9.71
C PHE A 86 -6.85 7.98 -10.98
N ILE A 87 -7.75 8.85 -11.38
CA ILE A 87 -7.59 9.76 -12.52
C ILE A 87 -7.82 11.19 -12.07
N PRO A 88 -7.14 12.18 -12.68
CA PRO A 88 -7.49 13.57 -12.45
C PRO A 88 -8.87 13.89 -13.04
N ILE A 89 -9.48 14.92 -12.49
CA ILE A 89 -10.70 15.52 -13.00
C ILE A 89 -10.35 16.73 -13.87
N ASP A 90 -11.20 17.03 -14.83
CA ASP A 90 -11.13 18.19 -15.69
C ASP A 90 -11.86 19.35 -15.01
N LEU A 91 -11.12 20.42 -14.71
CA LEU A 91 -11.66 21.61 -14.01
C LEU A 91 -12.76 22.30 -14.83
N GLU A 92 -12.68 22.27 -16.17
CA GLU A 92 -13.71 22.85 -17.04
C GLU A 92 -15.04 22.12 -16.88
N LYS A 93 -14.99 20.79 -16.71
CA LYS A 93 -16.18 19.95 -16.50
C LYS A 93 -16.84 20.16 -15.15
N LEU A 94 -16.15 20.81 -14.22
CA LEU A 94 -16.68 21.27 -12.93
C LEU A 94 -17.12 22.75 -12.96
N GLY A 95 -17.16 23.38 -14.14
CA GLY A 95 -17.51 24.80 -14.27
C GLY A 95 -16.52 25.71 -13.53
N PHE A 96 -15.24 25.35 -13.50
CA PHE A 96 -14.19 26.06 -12.76
C PHE A 96 -14.42 26.18 -11.25
N ASN A 97 -15.20 25.28 -10.66
CA ASN A 97 -15.32 25.18 -9.21
C ASN A 97 -14.03 24.60 -8.59
N VAL A 98 -13.09 25.47 -8.26
CA VAL A 98 -11.77 25.11 -7.72
C VAL A 98 -11.87 24.40 -6.36
N SER A 99 -12.83 24.78 -5.51
CA SER A 99 -13.02 24.13 -4.21
C SER A 99 -13.46 22.67 -4.36
N LEU A 100 -14.43 22.41 -5.24
CA LEU A 100 -14.86 21.05 -5.56
C LEU A 100 -13.73 20.26 -6.24
N TYR A 101 -13.01 20.90 -7.17
CA TYR A 101 -11.86 20.30 -7.83
C TYR A 101 -10.82 19.82 -6.83
N ASN A 102 -10.38 20.69 -5.90
CA ASN A 102 -9.39 20.34 -4.89
C ASN A 102 -9.89 19.19 -4.00
N LEU A 103 -11.15 19.25 -3.54
CA LEU A 103 -11.75 18.16 -2.76
C LEU A 103 -11.70 16.82 -3.50
N MET A 104 -12.04 16.81 -4.79
CA MET A 104 -12.04 15.58 -5.58
C MET A 104 -10.64 15.09 -5.92
N MET A 105 -9.68 15.99 -6.12
CA MET A 105 -8.27 15.66 -6.34
C MET A 105 -7.63 15.08 -5.07
N ASP A 106 -7.94 15.64 -3.90
CA ASP A 106 -7.47 15.16 -2.60
C ASP A 106 -8.08 13.80 -2.23
N TYR A 107 -9.38 13.62 -2.47
CA TYR A 107 -10.08 12.36 -2.20
C TYR A 107 -9.73 11.26 -3.23
N GLY A 108 -9.33 11.67 -4.44
CA GLY A 108 -9.08 10.79 -5.58
C GLY A 108 -10.37 10.38 -6.30
N PHE A 109 -10.32 10.39 -7.63
CA PHE A 109 -11.42 9.90 -8.47
C PHE A 109 -11.07 8.50 -9.01
N PRO A 110 -11.63 7.41 -8.43
CA PRO A 110 -11.28 6.05 -8.83
C PRO A 110 -11.81 5.74 -10.23
N TYR A 111 -10.93 5.17 -11.05
CA TYR A 111 -11.20 4.75 -12.41
C TYR A 111 -11.26 3.23 -12.53
N LEU A 112 -10.16 2.55 -12.16
CA LEU A 112 -9.98 1.11 -12.35
C LEU A 112 -9.49 0.50 -11.04
N ILE A 113 -10.07 -0.64 -10.67
CA ILE A 113 -9.69 -1.41 -9.49
C ILE A 113 -9.33 -2.82 -9.94
N ARG A 114 -8.31 -3.41 -9.30
CA ARG A 114 -8.00 -4.85 -9.35
C ARG A 114 -8.13 -5.47 -7.96
N PHE A 115 -8.78 -6.63 -7.92
CA PHE A 115 -8.67 -7.61 -6.85
C PHE A 115 -8.00 -8.87 -7.40
N SER A 116 -6.95 -9.34 -6.76
CA SER A 116 -6.45 -10.70 -6.96
C SER A 116 -7.06 -11.63 -5.93
N ASP A 117 -7.70 -12.69 -6.40
CA ASP A 117 -8.08 -13.82 -5.56
C ASP A 117 -6.82 -14.65 -5.28
N CYS A 118 -6.34 -14.62 -4.04
CA CYS A 118 -5.13 -15.33 -3.65
C CYS A 118 -5.31 -16.85 -3.47
N ILE A 119 -6.53 -17.36 -3.61
CA ILE A 119 -6.84 -18.80 -3.62
C ILE A 119 -6.83 -19.32 -5.06
N THR A 120 -7.55 -18.64 -5.96
CA THR A 120 -7.69 -19.10 -7.36
C THR A 120 -6.63 -18.53 -8.30
N GLY A 121 -5.93 -17.47 -7.90
CA GLY A 121 -4.99 -16.72 -8.72
C GLY A 121 -5.64 -15.84 -9.79
N ILE A 122 -6.98 -15.70 -9.76
CA ILE A 122 -7.74 -14.96 -10.76
C ILE A 122 -7.86 -13.49 -10.36
N ASP A 123 -7.57 -12.60 -11.30
CA ASP A 123 -7.80 -11.17 -11.13
C ASP A 123 -9.21 -10.77 -11.57
N SER A 124 -9.87 -9.96 -10.74
CA SER A 124 -11.13 -9.29 -11.06
C SER A 124 -10.89 -7.79 -11.20
N TYR A 125 -11.36 -7.22 -12.32
CA TYR A 125 -11.21 -5.80 -12.61
C TYR A 125 -12.56 -5.09 -12.70
N PHE A 126 -12.62 -3.89 -12.13
CA PHE A 126 -13.81 -3.04 -12.15
C PHE A 126 -13.47 -1.63 -12.62
N VAL A 127 -14.31 -1.04 -13.48
CA VAL A 127 -14.11 0.29 -14.05
C VAL A 127 -15.30 1.21 -13.78
N ASN A 128 -15.03 2.49 -13.51
CA ASN A 128 -16.05 3.52 -13.40
C ASN A 128 -16.41 4.05 -14.79
N SER A 129 -17.55 3.61 -15.33
CA SER A 129 -18.02 4.03 -16.66
C SER A 129 -18.33 5.53 -16.77
N ASN A 130 -18.49 6.24 -15.64
CA ASN A 130 -18.76 7.68 -15.64
C ASN A 130 -17.48 8.51 -15.67
N ALA A 131 -16.30 7.89 -15.67
CA ALA A 131 -15.03 8.60 -15.65
C ALA A 131 -14.82 9.52 -16.85
N GLU A 132 -15.33 9.13 -18.02
CA GLU A 132 -15.23 9.95 -19.24
C GLU A 132 -15.92 11.31 -19.09
N LEU A 133 -16.96 11.39 -18.25
CA LEU A 133 -17.71 12.62 -17.97
C LEU A 133 -16.88 13.62 -17.18
N TYR A 134 -15.84 13.18 -16.47
CA TYR A 134 -15.09 14.04 -15.55
C TYR A 134 -13.61 14.12 -15.90
N SER A 135 -13.05 13.19 -16.66
CA SER A 135 -11.60 13.17 -16.91
C SER A 135 -11.13 13.99 -18.10
N PRO A 136 -9.89 14.50 -18.07
CA PRO A 136 -9.26 15.17 -19.21
C PRO A 136 -9.16 14.25 -20.43
N LYS A 137 -9.51 14.77 -21.62
CA LYS A 137 -9.49 14.03 -22.89
C LYS A 137 -8.16 13.29 -23.19
N PRO A 138 -6.97 13.87 -22.94
CA PRO A 138 -5.70 13.20 -23.24
C PRO A 138 -5.51 11.85 -22.52
N LEU A 139 -6.12 11.67 -21.35
CA LEU A 139 -5.99 10.43 -20.57
C LEU A 139 -6.96 9.33 -21.03
N LEU A 140 -8.12 9.70 -21.59
CA LEU A 140 -9.22 8.77 -21.89
C LEU A 140 -8.77 7.60 -22.77
N ARG A 141 -8.02 7.88 -23.84
CA ARG A 141 -7.54 6.84 -24.76
C ARG A 141 -6.72 5.78 -24.01
N PHE A 142 -5.82 6.22 -23.13
CA PHE A 142 -4.93 5.31 -22.43
C PHE A 142 -5.71 4.48 -21.40
N ILE A 143 -6.52 5.12 -20.57
CA ILE A 143 -7.23 4.45 -19.48
C ILE A 143 -8.32 3.50 -20.03
N ASN A 144 -8.96 3.83 -21.16
CA ASN A 144 -9.94 2.96 -21.82
C ASN A 144 -9.27 1.70 -22.39
N ASN A 145 -8.13 1.86 -23.05
CA ASN A 145 -7.35 0.71 -23.53
C ASN A 145 -6.94 -0.21 -22.38
N LEU A 146 -6.52 0.37 -21.25
CA LEU A 146 -6.14 -0.40 -20.07
C LEU A 146 -7.33 -1.19 -19.50
N SER A 147 -8.51 -0.57 -19.39
CA SER A 147 -9.72 -1.28 -18.92
C SER A 147 -10.15 -2.40 -19.85
N LEU A 148 -10.02 -2.21 -21.17
CA LEU A 148 -10.33 -3.23 -22.17
C LEU A 148 -9.34 -4.39 -22.08
N LYS A 149 -8.04 -4.11 -21.99
CA LYS A 149 -6.99 -5.11 -21.87
C LYS A 149 -7.18 -6.01 -20.65
N PHE A 150 -7.65 -5.45 -19.54
CA PHE A 150 -7.95 -6.20 -18.32
C PHE A 150 -9.37 -6.76 -18.24
N ASN A 151 -10.17 -6.66 -19.30
CA ASN A 151 -11.56 -7.11 -19.34
C ASN A 151 -12.38 -6.59 -18.14
N ALA A 152 -12.19 -5.31 -17.80
CA ALA A 152 -12.81 -4.71 -16.63
C ALA A 152 -14.34 -4.60 -16.77
N ARG A 153 -15.05 -4.94 -15.70
CA ARG A 153 -16.52 -4.84 -15.63
C ARG A 153 -16.91 -3.47 -15.13
N SER A 154 -17.93 -2.85 -15.72
CA SER A 154 -18.44 -1.59 -15.20
C SER A 154 -19.01 -1.76 -13.79
N SER A 155 -18.75 -0.80 -12.91
CA SER A 155 -19.37 -0.70 -11.60
C SER A 155 -19.56 0.76 -11.23
N ASN A 156 -20.71 1.09 -10.63
CA ASN A 156 -20.96 2.41 -10.05
C ASN A 156 -20.53 2.51 -8.58
N SER A 157 -20.05 1.40 -8.01
CA SER A 157 -19.78 1.22 -6.58
C SER A 157 -18.28 1.10 -6.27
N LEU A 158 -17.39 1.67 -7.09
CA LEU A 158 -15.95 1.55 -6.89
C LEU A 158 -15.50 2.01 -5.50
N ARG A 159 -16.12 3.06 -4.95
CA ARG A 159 -15.79 3.55 -3.60
C ARG A 159 -16.11 2.49 -2.54
N GLN A 160 -17.30 1.89 -2.61
CA GLN A 160 -17.68 0.79 -1.71
C GLN A 160 -16.75 -0.41 -1.84
N LEU A 161 -16.26 -0.71 -3.05
CA LEU A 161 -15.27 -1.76 -3.27
C LEU A 161 -13.92 -1.41 -2.64
N ILE A 162 -13.47 -0.15 -2.71
CA ILE A 162 -12.26 0.32 -2.02
C ILE A 162 -12.45 0.23 -0.49
N ASP A 163 -13.57 0.72 0.03
CA ASP A 163 -13.83 0.77 1.47
C ASP A 163 -13.91 -0.63 2.09
N SER A 164 -14.42 -1.61 1.33
CA SER A 164 -14.49 -3.02 1.74
C SER A 164 -13.24 -3.82 1.41
N SER A 165 -12.30 -3.29 0.63
CA SER A 165 -11.14 -4.05 0.18
C SER A 165 -10.27 -4.62 1.31
N PRO A 166 -10.02 -3.92 2.44
CA PRO A 166 -9.25 -4.48 3.55
C PRO A 166 -9.80 -5.82 4.07
N TYR A 167 -11.12 -5.97 4.12
CA TYR A 167 -11.78 -7.21 4.50
C TYR A 167 -11.59 -8.29 3.43
N ASN A 168 -11.80 -7.93 2.17
CA ASN A 168 -11.78 -8.87 1.06
C ASN A 168 -10.39 -9.46 0.81
N ILE A 169 -9.33 -8.69 1.10
CA ILE A 169 -7.93 -9.11 0.90
C ILE A 169 -7.23 -9.59 2.17
N ASP A 170 -7.91 -9.62 3.33
CA ASP A 170 -7.32 -10.14 4.58
C ASP A 170 -6.92 -11.62 4.44
N VAL A 171 -7.67 -12.39 3.65
CA VAL A 171 -7.34 -13.78 3.30
C VAL A 171 -6.02 -13.90 2.54
N CYS A 172 -5.69 -12.93 1.67
CA CYS A 172 -4.40 -12.89 0.97
C CYS A 172 -3.23 -12.70 1.94
N VAL A 173 -3.41 -11.87 2.97
CA VAL A 173 -2.42 -11.67 4.02
C VAL A 173 -2.22 -12.97 4.79
N GLU A 174 -3.30 -13.66 5.16
CA GLU A 174 -3.23 -14.95 5.86
C GLU A 174 -2.52 -16.02 5.03
N ILE A 175 -2.81 -16.12 3.73
CA ILE A 175 -2.12 -17.06 2.82
C ILE A 175 -0.63 -16.72 2.73
N THR A 176 -0.29 -15.43 2.58
CA THR A 176 1.11 -14.98 2.51
C THR A 176 1.87 -15.34 3.79
N PHE A 177 1.24 -15.22 4.96
CA PHE A 177 1.83 -15.59 6.25
C PHE A 177 2.04 -17.09 6.44
N LYS A 178 1.28 -17.93 5.71
CA LYS A 178 1.44 -19.40 5.72
C LYS A 178 2.50 -19.86 4.72
N GLU A 179 2.58 -19.21 3.56
CA GLU A 179 3.50 -19.57 2.47
C GLU A 179 4.92 -19.04 2.69
N ASN A 180 5.09 -17.99 3.49
CA ASN A 180 6.37 -17.31 3.66
C ASN A 180 6.75 -17.26 5.15
N GLU A 181 7.94 -17.77 5.47
CA GLU A 181 8.47 -17.76 6.84
C GLU A 181 8.66 -16.33 7.37
N ASN A 182 9.16 -15.43 6.52
CA ASN A 182 9.40 -14.04 6.87
C ASN A 182 8.71 -13.07 5.90
N VAL A 183 7.97 -12.11 6.45
CA VAL A 183 7.14 -11.17 5.67
C VAL A 183 7.35 -9.76 6.19
N ILE A 184 7.52 -8.82 5.26
CA ILE A 184 7.48 -7.38 5.53
C ILE A 184 6.23 -6.79 4.90
N ILE A 185 5.37 -6.20 5.72
CA ILE A 185 4.11 -5.60 5.32
C ILE A 185 4.25 -4.09 5.32
N GLU A 186 3.84 -3.41 4.25
CA GLU A 186 3.74 -1.96 4.21
C GLU A 186 2.27 -1.49 4.27
N SER A 187 1.96 -0.58 5.20
CA SER A 187 0.62 -0.01 5.36
C SER A 187 0.22 0.95 4.21
N TYR A 188 -1.05 1.34 4.15
CA TYR A 188 -1.56 2.27 3.14
C TYR A 188 -1.70 3.67 3.76
N ASN A 189 -1.04 4.67 3.17
CA ASN A 189 -0.97 6.03 3.70
C ASN A 189 -0.44 6.09 5.15
N ASP A 190 -1.17 6.74 6.07
CA ASP A 190 -0.91 6.80 7.52
C ASP A 190 -1.78 5.81 8.31
N SER A 191 -2.34 4.78 7.65
CA SER A 191 -3.11 3.75 8.34
C SER A 191 -2.21 2.91 9.25
N SER A 192 -2.74 2.53 10.40
CA SER A 192 -2.01 1.75 11.40
C SER A 192 -1.67 0.36 10.88
N SER A 193 -2.63 -0.30 10.23
CA SER A 193 -2.49 -1.61 9.57
C SER A 193 -3.44 -1.69 8.37
N PRO A 194 -3.02 -2.25 7.23
CA PRO A 194 -3.84 -2.31 6.01
C PRO A 194 -4.99 -3.32 6.11
N THR A 195 -4.88 -4.33 6.97
CA THR A 195 -5.94 -5.33 7.25
C THR A 195 -5.91 -5.74 8.72
N ASN A 196 -6.84 -6.61 9.16
CA ASN A 196 -6.80 -7.14 10.53
C ASN A 196 -5.58 -8.05 10.74
N ARG A 197 -5.36 -9.02 9.84
CA ARG A 197 -4.20 -9.94 9.92
C ARG A 197 -2.87 -9.22 9.80
N SER A 198 -2.82 -8.10 9.10
CA SER A 198 -1.59 -7.31 8.96
C SER A 198 -1.11 -6.68 10.28
N ALA A 199 -1.93 -6.69 11.34
CA ALA A 199 -1.55 -6.27 12.69
C ALA A 199 -1.00 -7.43 13.54
N ASP A 200 -1.11 -8.69 13.08
CA ASP A 200 -0.59 -9.88 13.77
C ASP A 200 0.88 -10.11 13.42
N VAL A 201 1.73 -9.19 13.88
CA VAL A 201 3.16 -9.14 13.55
C VAL A 201 4.05 -9.23 14.79
N ASP A 202 5.34 -9.49 14.61
CA ASP A 202 6.32 -9.54 15.69
C ASP A 202 6.83 -8.13 16.02
N TYR A 203 7.02 -7.30 14.99
CA TYR A 203 7.55 -5.95 15.10
C TYR A 203 6.79 -4.96 14.21
N VAL A 204 6.71 -3.72 14.68
CA VAL A 204 6.21 -2.58 13.91
C VAL A 204 7.27 -1.50 13.86
N PHE A 205 7.61 -1.06 12.65
CA PHE A 205 8.38 0.15 12.41
C PHE A 205 7.44 1.29 12.02
N ILE A 206 7.44 2.34 12.83
CA ILE A 206 6.77 3.59 12.54
C ILE A 206 7.78 4.53 11.90
N VAL A 207 7.54 4.90 10.65
CA VAL A 207 8.50 5.70 9.87
C VAL A 207 8.02 7.15 9.75
N SER A 208 8.96 8.06 9.97
CA SER A 208 8.86 9.49 9.65
C SER A 208 10.15 9.94 8.94
N PRO A 209 10.18 11.13 8.32
CA PRO A 209 11.42 11.64 7.74
C PRO A 209 12.61 11.53 8.70
N ALA A 210 13.69 10.89 8.24
CA ALA A 210 14.94 10.64 8.96
C ALA A 210 14.85 9.81 10.27
N LYS A 211 13.70 9.20 10.59
CA LYS A 211 13.53 8.40 11.82
C LYS A 211 12.64 7.16 11.62
N ALA A 212 13.03 6.06 12.25
CA ALA A 212 12.18 4.89 12.46
C ALA A 212 12.05 4.61 13.96
N PHE A 213 10.86 4.22 14.39
CA PHE A 213 10.58 3.83 15.77
C PHE A 213 10.12 2.38 15.80
N LEU A 214 10.82 1.54 16.56
CA LEU A 214 10.50 0.14 16.74
C LEU A 214 9.54 -0.03 17.91
N VAL A 215 8.49 -0.81 17.68
CA VAL A 215 7.48 -1.21 18.65
C VAL A 215 7.30 -2.72 18.55
N LYS A 216 7.11 -3.40 19.68
CA LYS A 216 6.73 -4.83 19.67
C LYS A 216 5.31 -5.00 19.14
N GLY A 217 5.08 -6.06 18.37
CA GLY A 217 3.79 -6.31 17.75
C GLY A 217 2.66 -6.55 18.75
N ASP A 218 2.93 -7.16 19.90
CA ASP A 218 1.94 -7.36 20.96
C ASP A 218 1.53 -6.03 21.62
N GLU A 219 2.49 -5.14 21.89
CA GLU A 219 2.23 -3.77 22.37
C GLU A 219 1.44 -2.94 21.36
N PHE A 220 1.79 -3.04 20.07
CA PHE A 220 1.05 -2.40 19.00
C PHE A 220 -0.41 -2.89 18.93
N LYS A 221 -0.62 -4.21 19.01
CA LYS A 221 -1.96 -4.82 18.99
C LYS A 221 -2.77 -4.44 20.24
N LYS A 222 -2.15 -4.37 21.42
CA LYS A 222 -2.80 -3.85 22.64
C LYS A 222 -3.25 -2.41 22.45
N ALA A 223 -2.40 -1.54 21.92
CA ALA A 223 -2.78 -0.14 21.68
C ALA A 223 -3.90 -0.01 20.62
N LEU A 224 -3.88 -0.85 19.57
CA LEU A 224 -4.97 -0.88 18.59
C LEU A 224 -6.32 -1.27 19.22
N SER A 225 -6.32 -2.14 20.22
CA SER A 225 -7.56 -2.57 20.90
C SER A 225 -8.29 -1.45 21.65
N LEU A 226 -7.62 -0.29 21.86
CA LEU A 226 -8.25 0.92 22.42
C LEU A 226 -9.22 1.59 21.43
N TYR A 227 -9.17 1.25 20.15
CA TYR A 227 -10.01 1.81 19.11
C TYR A 227 -11.16 0.83 18.76
N SER A 228 -12.38 1.36 18.68
CA SER A 228 -13.57 0.57 18.27
C SER A 228 -13.79 0.54 16.75
N ILE A 229 -12.84 1.08 15.98
CA ILE A 229 -12.88 1.12 14.52
C ILE A 229 -11.83 0.19 13.93
N PRO A 230 -11.99 -0.27 12.68
CA PRO A 230 -10.99 -1.12 12.04
C PRO A 230 -9.61 -0.46 11.93
N PRO A 231 -8.51 -1.22 11.94
CA PRO A 231 -7.17 -0.66 12.06
C PRO A 231 -6.74 0.17 10.84
N TRP A 232 -7.27 -0.10 9.64
CA TRP A 232 -7.01 0.74 8.47
C TRP A 232 -7.65 2.13 8.55
N ASN A 233 -8.61 2.33 9.46
CA ASN A 233 -9.21 3.63 9.76
C ASN A 233 -8.54 4.32 10.96
N VAL A 234 -7.63 3.64 11.68
CA VAL A 234 -6.85 4.23 12.77
C VAL A 234 -5.58 4.85 12.19
N LYS A 235 -5.39 6.16 12.38
CA LYS A 235 -4.18 6.86 11.94
C LYS A 235 -3.03 6.64 12.92
N VAL A 236 -1.84 6.36 12.42
CA VAL A 236 -0.63 6.17 13.25
C VAL A 236 -0.34 7.40 14.12
N SER A 237 -0.57 8.60 13.59
CA SER A 237 -0.41 9.87 14.32
C SER A 237 -1.28 9.96 15.58
N SER A 238 -2.45 9.33 15.59
CA SER A 238 -3.33 9.25 16.76
C SER A 238 -2.96 8.12 17.72
N LEU A 239 -2.39 7.03 17.18
CA LEU A 239 -2.04 5.82 17.91
C LEU A 239 -0.71 5.95 18.67
N ILE A 240 0.28 6.65 18.10
CA ILE A 240 1.68 6.64 18.57
C ILE A 240 1.85 7.06 20.04
N LYS A 241 1.01 7.97 20.55
CA LYS A 241 1.04 8.41 21.96
C LYS A 241 0.74 7.31 22.98
N TYR A 242 0.16 6.20 22.54
CA TYR A 242 -0.15 5.03 23.38
C TYR A 242 0.86 3.90 23.21
N LEU A 243 1.85 4.06 22.32
CA LEU A 243 2.82 3.01 22.01
C LEU A 243 4.06 3.17 22.89
N LYS A 244 4.56 2.03 23.38
CA LYS A 244 5.87 1.93 23.98
C LYS A 244 6.91 1.79 22.86
N ILE A 245 7.69 2.85 22.62
CA ILE A 245 8.80 2.81 21.67
C ILE A 245 9.97 2.06 22.32
N GLU A 246 10.34 0.92 21.77
CA GLU A 246 11.48 0.12 22.24
C GLU A 246 12.80 0.78 21.83
N LYS A 247 12.87 1.29 20.60
CA LYS A 247 14.06 1.93 20.06
C LYS A 247 13.71 2.96 18.98
N SER A 248 14.49 4.03 18.92
CA SER A 248 14.48 4.99 17.81
C SER A 248 15.78 4.86 17.02
N PHE A 249 15.65 4.86 15.70
CA PHE A 249 16.74 4.80 14.75
C PHE A 249 16.77 6.08 13.93
N GLU A 250 17.96 6.62 13.73
CA GLU A 250 18.20 7.63 12.69
C GLU A 250 18.34 6.93 11.35
N ILE A 251 17.59 7.42 10.37
CA ILE A 251 17.56 6.91 9.01
C ILE A 251 18.35 7.89 8.14
N ASP A 252 19.35 7.39 7.43
CA ASP A 252 20.15 8.19 6.51
C ASP A 252 19.40 8.49 5.20
N ILE A 253 19.95 9.38 4.38
CA ILE A 253 19.39 9.69 3.06
C ILE A 253 19.98 8.72 2.04
N GLY A 254 19.14 8.17 1.16
CA GLY A 254 19.58 7.34 0.03
C GLY A 254 18.86 6.00 -0.05
N GLU A 255 19.55 5.00 -0.58
CA GLU A 255 18.98 3.68 -0.88
C GLU A 255 19.24 2.60 0.18
N SER A 256 20.23 2.81 1.05
CA SER A 256 20.61 1.91 2.13
C SER A 256 20.50 2.68 3.45
N ILE A 257 19.27 2.81 3.93
CA ILE A 257 18.92 3.73 5.03
C ILE A 257 18.66 3.03 6.37
N ALA A 258 18.46 1.71 6.34
CA ALA A 258 18.34 0.86 7.51
C ALA A 258 19.74 0.51 8.04
N LYS A 259 19.92 0.62 9.36
CA LYS A 259 21.21 0.39 10.04
C LYS A 259 21.32 -1.05 10.53
N GLU A 260 22.53 -1.60 10.54
CA GLU A 260 22.80 -2.96 11.05
C GLU A 260 22.30 -3.19 12.48
N GLU A 261 22.31 -2.14 13.32
CA GLU A 261 21.73 -2.18 14.68
C GLU A 261 20.28 -2.70 14.69
N ILE A 262 19.51 -2.52 13.62
CA ILE A 262 18.15 -3.05 13.52
C ILE A 262 18.15 -4.57 13.66
N LEU A 263 19.11 -5.27 13.07
CA LEU A 263 19.22 -6.73 13.14
C LEU A 263 19.39 -7.19 14.59
N ASP A 264 20.16 -6.46 15.39
CA ASP A 264 20.35 -6.77 16.81
C ASP A 264 19.05 -6.74 17.60
N TRP A 265 18.14 -5.82 17.25
CA TRP A 265 16.86 -5.67 17.93
C TRP A 265 15.77 -6.60 17.42
N THR A 266 15.89 -7.10 16.19
CA THR A 266 14.84 -7.94 15.58
C THR A 266 15.16 -9.44 15.62
N LEU A 267 16.44 -9.82 15.72
CA LEU A 267 16.87 -11.23 15.68
C LEU A 267 17.27 -11.81 17.04
N LYS A 268 17.55 -10.97 18.06
CA LYS A 268 18.02 -11.42 19.38
C LYS A 268 16.92 -11.52 20.45
N SER A 269 15.66 -11.27 20.10
CA SER A 269 14.52 -11.24 21.02
C SER A 269 13.45 -12.27 20.73
#